data_AF-W4RV51-F1
#
_entry.id   AF-W4RV51-F1
#
_cell.length_a   1.000
_cell.length_b   1.000
_cell.length_c   1.000
_cell.angle_alpha   90.00
_cell.angle_beta   90.00
_cell.angle_gamma   90.00
#
_symmetry.space_group_name_H-M   'P 1'
#
loop_
_entity.id
_entity.type
_entity.pdbx_description
1 polymer ?
#
loop_
_entity_poly.entity_id
_entity_poly.type
_entity_poly.pdbx_seq_one_letter_code
_entity_poly.pdbx_strand_id
1 'polypeptide(L)'
;MTFLKKMDSYTVYIYTRFWSQFFFTFIFTVNLLYHVKVVGLDPLQLVLVGTVLEAVVFLFEIPTGFVADLKSRRLSVIFGYFLIGAGFLIEG
;
A
#
# COMPACT_ATOMS: atom_id res chain seq x y z
N MET A 1 -20.38 -12.43 26.98
CA MET A 1 -19.13 -11.84 26.46
C MET A 1 -18.77 -12.63 25.21
N THR A 2 -19.52 -12.38 24.13
CA THR A 2 -19.71 -13.34 23.03
C THR A 2 -19.42 -12.66 21.71
N PHE A 3 -18.22 -12.10 21.59
CA PHE A 3 -17.75 -11.46 20.37
C PHE A 3 -16.37 -12.02 20.09
N LEU A 4 -16.30 -13.02 19.23
CA LEU A 4 -15.19 -13.36 18.35
C LEU A 4 -15.57 -14.67 17.65
N LYS A 5 -16.59 -14.60 16.77
CA LYS A 5 -16.79 -15.64 15.75
C LYS A 5 -15.50 -15.61 14.92
N LYS A 6 -14.66 -16.65 15.05
CA LYS A 6 -13.49 -16.85 14.18
C LYS A 6 -14.01 -16.91 12.76
N MET A 7 -13.97 -15.80 12.03
CA MET A 7 -14.22 -15.79 10.60
C MET A 7 -13.20 -16.69 9.96
N ASP A 8 -13.63 -17.44 8.94
CA ASP A 8 -12.73 -18.29 8.19
C ASP A 8 -11.59 -17.45 7.60
N SER A 9 -10.35 -17.94 7.72
CA SER A 9 -9.15 -17.19 7.32
C SER A 9 -9.18 -16.89 5.82
N TYR A 10 -9.79 -17.78 5.04
CA TYR A 10 -10.00 -17.61 3.61
C TYR A 10 -10.92 -16.42 3.30
N THR A 11 -12.06 -16.33 3.99
CA THR A 11 -13.01 -15.22 3.83
C THR A 11 -12.36 -13.87 4.18
N VAL A 12 -11.61 -13.79 5.28
CA VAL A 12 -10.91 -12.56 5.68
C VAL A 12 -9.85 -12.18 4.65
N TYR A 13 -9.10 -13.15 4.14
CA TYR A 13 -8.09 -12.90 3.11
C TYR A 13 -8.71 -12.35 1.82
N ILE A 14 -9.81 -12.92 1.33
CA ILE A 14 -10.50 -12.45 0.13
C ILE A 14 -10.98 -11.01 0.30
N TYR A 15 -11.67 -10.70 1.41
CA TYR A 15 -12.15 -9.33 1.63
C TYR A 15 -10.99 -8.34 1.72
N THR A 16 -9.91 -8.69 2.42
CA THR A 16 -8.75 -7.81 2.57
C THR A 16 -8.07 -7.56 1.21
N ARG A 17 -7.88 -8.62 0.40
CA ARG A 17 -7.33 -8.51 -0.97
C ARG A 17 -8.22 -7.65 -1.86
N PHE A 18 -9.53 -7.88 -1.83
CA PHE A 18 -10.48 -7.15 -2.66
C PHE A 18 -10.44 -5.64 -2.35
N TRP A 19 -10.61 -5.28 -1.08
CA TRP A 19 -10.63 -3.87 -0.68
C TRP A 19 -9.29 -3.19 -0.91
N SER A 20 -8.18 -3.83 -0.52
CA SER A 20 -6.85 -3.24 -0.72
C SER A 20 -6.54 -2.98 -2.19
N GLN A 21 -6.83 -3.94 -3.08
CA GLN A 21 -6.58 -3.76 -4.51
C GLN A 21 -7.48 -2.69 -5.13
N PHE A 22 -8.74 -2.63 -4.70
CA PHE A 22 -9.70 -1.62 -5.17
C PHE A 22 -9.23 -0.21 -4.85
N PHE A 23 -8.90 0.06 -3.58
CA PHE A 23 -8.43 1.38 -3.16
C PHE A 23 -7.07 1.73 -3.75
N PHE A 24 -6.14 0.77 -3.81
CA PHE A 24 -4.81 1.01 -4.37
C PHE A 24 -4.88 1.41 -5.84
N THR A 25 -5.67 0.68 -6.64
CA THR A 25 -5.86 1.01 -8.06
C THR A 25 -6.52 2.37 -8.25
N PHE A 26 -7.52 2.69 -7.41
CA PHE A 26 -8.23 3.96 -7.48
C PHE A 26 -7.29 5.14 -7.20
N ILE A 27 -6.54 5.08 -6.09
CA ILE A 27 -5.62 6.14 -5.69
C ILE A 27 -4.50 6.30 -6.72
N PHE A 28 -3.90 5.19 -7.17
CA PHE A 28 -2.83 5.23 -8.17
C PHE A 28 -3.28 5.93 -9.47
N THR A 29 -4.52 5.65 -9.92
CA THR A 29 -5.09 6.29 -11.10
C THR A 29 -5.26 7.80 -10.92
N VAL A 30 -5.82 8.22 -9.78
CA VAL A 30 -6.02 9.64 -9.45
C VAL A 30 -4.67 10.36 -9.34
N ASN A 31 -3.70 9.74 -8.69
CA ASN A 31 -2.39 10.31 -8.44
C ASN A 31 -1.59 10.52 -9.73
N LEU A 32 -1.62 9.56 -10.64
CA LEU A 32 -0.99 9.68 -11.95
C LEU A 32 -1.62 10.84 -12.76
N LEU A 33 -2.94 11.00 -12.67
CA LEU A 33 -3.65 12.11 -13.31
C LEU A 33 -3.31 13.45 -12.67
N TYR A 34 -3.16 13.50 -11.34
CA TYR A 34 -2.73 14.68 -10.59
C TYR A 34 -1.33 15.14 -11.00
N HIS A 35 -0.37 14.21 -11.06
CA HIS A 35 1.01 14.49 -11.47
C HIS A 35 1.11 15.07 -12.88
N VAL A 36 0.26 14.60 -13.81
CA VAL A 36 0.21 15.12 -15.18
C VAL A 36 -0.53 16.45 -15.26
N LYS A 37 -1.70 16.59 -14.61
CA LYS A 37 -2.61 17.72 -14.82
C LYS A 37 -2.36 18.91 -13.92
N VAL A 38 -1.95 18.68 -12.67
CA VAL A 38 -1.79 19.73 -11.65
C VAL A 38 -0.32 20.07 -11.46
N VAL A 39 0.53 19.06 -11.26
CA VAL A 39 1.98 19.27 -11.08
C VAL A 39 2.66 19.56 -12.43
N GLY A 40 2.10 19.06 -13.54
CA GLY A 40 2.61 19.32 -14.88
C GLY A 40 3.93 18.62 -15.17
N LEU A 41 4.16 17.44 -14.58
CA LEU A 41 5.39 16.68 -14.77
C LEU A 41 5.55 16.22 -16.22
N ASP A 42 6.78 16.36 -16.73
CA ASP A 42 7.18 15.80 -18.03
C ASP A 42 7.20 14.25 -17.99
N PRO A 43 6.95 13.54 -19.10
CA PRO A 43 6.97 12.08 -19.12
C PRO A 43 8.26 11.45 -18.55
N LEU A 44 9.42 12.08 -18.74
CA LEU A 44 10.67 11.57 -18.15
C LEU A 44 10.68 11.69 -16.62
N GLN A 45 10.10 12.77 -16.08
CA GLN A 45 10.00 12.99 -14.64
C GLN A 45 9.02 12.00 -14.01
N LEU A 46 7.90 11.69 -14.67
CA LEU A 46 6.95 10.67 -14.20
C LEU A 46 7.60 9.28 -14.09
N VAL A 47 8.37 8.90 -15.11
CA VAL A 47 9.12 7.63 -15.09
C VAL A 47 10.17 7.64 -13.97
N LEU A 48 10.87 8.75 -13.77
CA LEU A 48 11.82 8.91 -12.66
C LEU A 48 11.16 8.75 -11.30
N VAL A 49 10.01 9.40 -11.06
CA VAL A 49 9.24 9.25 -9.81
C VAL A 49 8.84 7.80 -9.59
N GLY A 50 8.31 7.13 -10.63
CA GLY A 50 7.98 5.70 -10.55
C GLY A 50 9.20 4.83 -10.28
N THR A 51 10.35 5.13 -10.89
CA THR A 51 11.59 4.38 -10.68
C THR A 51 12.11 4.53 -9.25
N VAL A 52 12.07 5.74 -8.71
CA VAL A 52 12.45 6.00 -7.30
C VAL A 52 11.49 5.29 -6.36
N LEU A 53 10.18 5.32 -6.63
CA LEU A 53 9.18 4.59 -5.86
C LEU A 53 9.50 3.09 -5.83
N GLU A 54 9.71 2.46 -6.99
CA GLU A 54 10.06 1.03 -7.09
C GLU A 54 11.38 0.72 -6.39
N ALA A 55 12.40 1.57 -6.53
CA ALA A 55 13.67 1.39 -5.84
C ALA A 55 13.52 1.44 -4.31
N VAL A 56 12.70 2.37 -3.79
CA VAL A 56 12.37 2.47 -2.37
C VAL A 56 11.60 1.22 -1.92
N VAL A 57 10.57 0.80 -2.66
CA VAL A 57 9.81 -0.41 -2.34
C VAL A 57 10.75 -1.62 -2.26
N PHE A 58 11.61 -1.81 -3.24
CA PHE A 58 12.57 -2.91 -3.28
C PHE A 58 13.54 -2.90 -2.08
N LEU A 59 14.06 -1.73 -1.69
CA LEU A 59 14.93 -1.59 -0.53
C LEU A 59 14.19 -1.90 0.79
N PHE A 60 12.92 -1.52 0.90
CA PHE A 60 12.13 -1.70 2.12
C PHE A 60 11.39 -3.05 2.18
N GLU A 61 11.32 -3.82 1.09
CA GLU A 61 10.73 -5.16 1.08
C GLU A 61 11.49 -6.13 1.99
N ILE A 62 12.82 -6.10 1.96
CA ILE A 62 13.67 -6.99 2.78
C ILE A 62 13.50 -6.74 4.29
N PRO A 63 13.65 -5.51 4.82
CA PRO A 63 13.47 -5.26 6.26
C PRO A 63 12.02 -5.46 6.71
N THR A 64 11.02 -5.15 5.87
CA THR A 64 9.62 -5.38 6.22
C THR A 64 9.27 -6.87 6.26
N GLY A 65 9.84 -7.68 5.36
CA GLY A 65 9.77 -9.14 5.41
C GLY A 65 10.40 -9.70 6.69
N PHE A 66 11.60 -9.24 7.05
CA PHE A 66 12.24 -9.62 8.31
C PHE A 66 11.39 -9.28 9.54
N VAL A 67 10.79 -8.08 9.58
CA VAL A 67 9.87 -7.67 10.67
C VAL A 67 8.60 -8.54 10.70
N ALA A 68 8.10 -8.95 9.53
CA ALA A 68 6.92 -9.80 9.42
C ALA A 68 7.15 -11.20 10.00
N ASP A 69 8.32 -11.77 9.76
CA ASP A 69 8.69 -13.10 10.25
C ASP A 69 9.05 -13.10 11.75
N LEU A 70 9.74 -12.05 12.23
CA LEU A 70 10.25 -12.03 13.61
C LEU A 70 9.17 -11.69 14.67
N LYS A 71 8.29 -10.71 14.39
CA LYS A 71 7.30 -10.26 15.38
C LYS A 71 5.94 -10.94 15.24
N SER A 72 5.30 -10.76 14.09
CA SER A 72 4.00 -11.36 13.77
C SER A 72 3.54 -10.90 12.40
N ARG A 73 3.19 -11.85 11.52
CA ARG A 73 2.58 -11.58 10.21
C ARG A 73 1.37 -10.62 10.27
N ARG A 74 0.55 -10.71 11.33
CA ARG A 74 -0.68 -9.91 11.45
C ARG A 74 -0.37 -8.44 11.75
N LEU A 75 0.59 -8.19 12.62
CA LEU A 75 0.99 -6.83 12.97
C LEU A 75 1.69 -6.14 11.80
N SER A 76 2.55 -6.86 11.07
CA SER A 76 3.22 -6.30 9.89
C SER A 76 2.23 -5.80 8.84
N VAL A 77 1.19 -6.60 8.53
CA VAL A 77 0.14 -6.20 7.57
C VAL A 77 -0.64 -4.96 8.04
N ILE A 78 -0.98 -4.88 9.33
CA ILE A 78 -1.70 -3.72 9.88
C ILE A 78 -0.85 -2.45 9.79
N PHE A 79 0.43 -2.52 10.17
CA PHE A 79 1.35 -1.40 10.04
C PHE A 79 1.58 -1.00 8.58
N GLY A 80 1.67 -1.97 7.67
CA GLY A 80 1.80 -1.71 6.23
C GLY A 80 0.63 -0.88 5.69
N TYR A 81 -0.62 -1.28 5.98
CA TYR A 81 -1.80 -0.50 5.55
C TYR A 81 -1.86 0.88 6.18
N PHE A 82 -1.44 1.02 7.45
CA PHE A 82 -1.39 2.31 8.11
C PHE A 82 -0.38 3.26 7.44
N LEU A 83 0.82 2.76 7.11
CA LEU A 83 1.85 3.54 6.42
C LEU A 83 1.41 3.94 5.00
N ILE A 84 0.81 3.02 4.24
CA ILE A 84 0.27 3.31 2.90
C ILE A 84 -0.80 4.40 3.00
N GLY A 85 -1.76 4.27 3.93
CA GLY A 85 -2.80 5.27 4.13
C GLY A 85 -2.25 6.64 4.55
N ALA A 86 -1.26 6.67 5.44
CA ALA A 86 -0.59 7.91 5.84
C ALA A 86 0.17 8.56 4.68
N GLY A 87 0.85 7.78 3.84
CA GLY A 87 1.54 8.28 2.65
C GLY A 87 0.58 9.01 1.70
N PHE A 88 -0.57 8.39 1.41
CA PHE A 88 -1.57 9.01 0.54
C PHE A 88 -2.25 10.24 1.15
N LEU A 89 -2.41 10.30 2.48
CA LEU A 89 -2.92 11.50 3.17
C LEU A 89 -1.95 12.69 3.11
N ILE A 90 -0.65 12.43 2.96
CA ILE A 90 0.37 13.48 2.83
C ILE A 90 0.49 13.94 1.37
N GLU A 91 0.29 13.02 0.44
CA GLU A 91 0.41 13.28 -1.01
C GLU A 91 -0.82 13.95 -1.61
N GLY A 92 -2.02 13.63 -1.12
CA GLY A 92 -3.30 14.21 -1.56
C GLY A 92 -3.63 15.54 -0.90
#